data_AF-A0A962YAI6-F1
#
_entry.id   AF-A0A962YAI6-F1
#
_cell.length_a   1.000
_cell.length_b   1.000
_cell.length_c   1.000
_cell.angle_alpha   90.00
_cell.angle_beta   90.00
_cell.angle_gamma   90.00
#
_symmetry.space_group_name_H-M   'P 1'
#
loop_
_entity.id
_entity.type
_entity.pdbx_description
1 polymer ?
#
loop_
_entity_poly.entity_id
_entity_poly.type
_entity_poly.pdbx_seq_one_letter_code
_entity_poly.pdbx_strand_id
1 'polypeptide(L)' 'AVQQAIGLALGSDIPLRISTVKFLAPLRPEQSFVIHFVLHRAKHRIDFQCRCDAHLIAKGVLQLDSL' A
#
# COMPACT_ATOMS: atom_id res chain seq x y z
N ALA A 1 -7.59 3.42 5.04
CA ALA A 1 -7.48 3.53 3.58
C ALA A 1 -6.54 2.49 2.97
N VAL A 2 -5.20 2.66 2.98
CA VAL A 2 -4.25 1.77 2.28
C VAL A 2 -4.38 0.30 2.71
N GLN A 3 -4.30 0.01 4.01
CA GLN A 3 -4.42 -1.37 4.53
C GLN A 3 -5.78 -2.02 4.22
N GLN A 4 -6.88 -1.24 4.29
CA GLN A 4 -8.23 -1.71 3.97
C GLN A 4 -8.41 -2.00 2.47
N ALA A 5 -7.90 -1.12 1.60
CA ALA A 5 -7.96 -1.30 0.14
C ALA A 5 -7.22 -2.56 -0.30
N ILE A 6 -6.16 -2.94 0.42
CA ILE A 6 -5.35 -4.12 0.11
C ILE A 6 -6.01 -5.38 0.62
N GLY A 7 -6.59 -5.36 1.83
CA GLY A 7 -7.42 -6.46 2.31
C GLY A 7 -8.54 -6.79 1.31
N LEU A 8 -9.22 -5.76 0.79
CA LEU A 8 -10.24 -5.94 -0.25
C LEU A 8 -9.66 -6.50 -1.56
N ALA A 9 -8.52 -5.97 -2.03
CA ALA A 9 -7.91 -6.38 -3.30
C ALA A 9 -7.34 -7.81 -3.29
N LEU A 10 -6.91 -8.31 -2.13
CA LEU A 10 -6.38 -9.67 -1.99
C LEU A 10 -7.45 -10.73 -1.77
N GLY A 11 -8.70 -10.32 -1.53
CA GLY A 11 -9.83 -11.25 -1.31
C GLY A 11 -9.63 -12.15 -0.10
N SER A 12 -8.87 -11.71 0.90
CA SER A 12 -8.45 -12.53 2.02
C SER A 12 -8.34 -11.73 3.31
N ASP A 13 -8.82 -12.28 4.43
CA ASP A 13 -8.61 -11.76 5.79
C ASP A 13 -7.17 -12.00 6.29
N ILE A 14 -6.17 -12.00 5.38
CA ILE A 14 -4.79 -12.16 5.79
C ILE A 14 -4.41 -10.94 6.63
N PRO A 15 -3.96 -11.13 7.88
CA PRO A 15 -3.48 -10.02 8.69
C PRO A 15 -2.30 -9.35 7.98
N LEU A 16 -2.50 -8.08 7.64
CA LEU A 16 -1.51 -7.24 6.99
C LEU A 16 -0.92 -6.29 8.03
N ARG A 17 0.40 -6.33 8.18
CA ARG A 17 1.12 -5.38 9.01
C ARG A 17 1.84 -4.37 8.13
N ILE A 18 1.57 -3.09 8.38
CA ILE A 18 2.38 -2.01 7.81
C ILE A 18 3.77 -2.06 8.45
N SER A 19 4.78 -2.43 7.64
CA SER A 19 6.17 -2.52 8.09
C SER A 19 6.89 -1.18 7.95
N THR A 20 6.71 -0.49 6.83
CA THR A 20 7.36 0.80 6.58
C THR A 20 6.49 1.66 5.68
N VAL A 21 6.38 2.95 6.00
CA VAL A 21 5.77 3.96 5.13
C VAL A 21 6.66 5.18 5.10
N LYS A 22 6.91 5.71 3.90
CA LYS A 22 7.56 6.99 3.70
C LYS A 22 6.63 7.93 2.94
N PHE A 23 6.26 9.02 3.59
CA PHE A 23 5.57 10.15 2.97
C PHE A 23 6.59 11.06 2.30
N LEU A 24 6.35 11.40 1.03
CA LEU A 24 7.26 12.18 0.19
C LEU A 24 6.70 13.56 -0.12
N ALA A 25 5.37 13.68 -0.19
CA ALA A 25 4.68 14.94 -0.43
C ALA A 25 3.32 14.94 0.28
N PRO A 26 2.82 16.12 0.69
CA PRO A 26 1.46 16.26 1.19
C PRO A 26 0.45 16.04 0.05
N LEU A 27 -0.72 15.49 0.41
CA LEU A 27 -1.87 15.35 -0.47
C LEU A 27 -2.98 16.27 0.02
N ARG A 28 -3.54 17.10 -0.85
CA ARG A 28 -4.69 17.95 -0.51
C ARG A 28 -5.97 17.11 -0.47
N PRO A 29 -6.97 17.46 0.35
CA PRO A 29 -8.20 16.67 0.50
C PRO A 29 -8.95 16.40 -0.82
N GLU A 30 -8.90 17.33 -1.77
CA GLU A 30 -9.62 17.26 -3.04
C GLU A 30 -8.85 16.47 -4.11
N GLN A 31 -7.60 16.10 -3.84
CA GLN A 31 -6.75 15.40 -4.80
C GLN A 31 -7.01 13.90 -4.77
N SER A 32 -7.36 13.37 -5.93
CA SER A 32 -7.43 11.93 -6.16
C SER A 32 -6.03 11.35 -6.31
N PHE A 33 -5.85 10.11 -5.87
CA PHE A 33 -4.60 9.39 -6.00
C PHE A 33 -4.87 7.93 -6.34
N VAL A 34 -3.90 7.29 -6.98
CA VAL A 34 -3.91 5.87 -7.30
C VAL A 34 -2.92 5.17 -6.37
N ILE A 35 -3.31 4.00 -5.87
CA ILE A 35 -2.42 3.13 -5.12
C ILE A 35 -2.09 1.92 -5.98
N HIS A 36 -0.80 1.69 -6.24
CA HIS A 36 -0.30 0.51 -6.93
C HIS A 36 0.27 -0.47 -5.92
N PHE A 37 -0.05 -1.75 -6.09
CA PHE A 37 0.44 -2.85 -5.26
C PHE A 37 1.26 -3.82 -6.09
N VAL A 38 2.38 -4.28 -5.52
CA VAL A 38 3.20 -5.36 -6.07
C VAL A 38 3.33 -6.44 -5.02
N LEU A 39 2.68 -7.59 -5.26
CA LEU A 39 2.69 -8.74 -4.36
C LEU A 39 3.93 -9.60 -4.62
N HIS A 40 4.74 -9.80 -3.58
CA HIS A 40 5.89 -10.69 -3.57
C HIS A 40 5.59 -11.90 -2.67
N ARG A 41 4.90 -12.91 -3.22
CA ARG A 41 4.47 -14.12 -2.47
C ARG A 41 5.62 -14.82 -1.74
N ALA A 42 6.73 -15.07 -2.43
CA ALA A 42 7.90 -15.74 -1.85
C ALA A 42 8.56 -14.98 -0.67
N LYS A 43 8.26 -13.69 -0.53
CA LYS A 43 8.79 -12.83 0.55
C LYS A 43 7.73 -12.46 1.57
N HIS A 44 6.51 -13.00 1.44
CA HIS A 44 5.36 -12.63 2.28
C HIS A 44 5.21 -11.11 2.42
N ARG A 45 5.34 -10.40 1.29
CA ARG A 45 5.49 -8.94 1.26
C ARG A 45 4.69 -8.31 0.14
N ILE A 46 4.16 -7.12 0.40
CA ILE A 46 3.52 -6.27 -0.61
C ILE A 46 4.19 -4.91 -0.59
N ASP A 47 4.72 -4.50 -1.75
CA ASP A 47 5.17 -3.14 -1.95
C ASP A 47 4.00 -2.29 -2.44
N PHE A 48 3.88 -1.08 -1.91
CA PHE A 48 2.87 -0.14 -2.38
C PHE A 48 3.44 1.23 -2.72
N GLN A 49 2.82 1.87 -3.70
CA GLN A 49 3.11 3.24 -4.10
C GLN A 49 1.80 4.01 -4.25
N CYS A 50 1.70 5.17 -3.61
CA CYS A 50 0.62 6.12 -3.81
C CYS A 50 1.10 7.22 -4.77
N ARG A 51 0.36 7.46 -5.84
CA ARG A 51 0.67 8.48 -6.85
C ARG A 51 -0.51 9.41 -7.07
N CYS A 52 -0.23 10.71 -7.14
CA CYS A 52 -1.15 11.72 -7.67
C CYS A 52 -0.59 12.15 -9.03
N ASP A 53 -1.31 11.85 -10.10
CA ASP A 53 -0.80 11.98 -11.47
C ASP A 53 0.56 11.27 -11.65
N ALA A 54 1.59 11.99 -12.09
CA ALA A 54 2.96 11.48 -12.24
C ALA A 54 3.78 11.53 -10.94
N HIS A 55 3.26 12.11 -9.85
CA HIS A 55 4.02 12.38 -8.63
C HIS A 55 3.82 11.28 -7.58
N LEU A 56 4.92 10.71 -7.10
CA LEU A 56 4.91 9.77 -5.98
C LEU A 56 4.77 10.54 -4.66
N ILE A 57 3.65 10.32 -3.95
CA ILE A 57 3.33 11.03 -2.71
C ILE A 57 3.65 10.19 -1.47
N ALA A 58 3.56 8.87 -1.57
CA ALA A 58 3.95 7.95 -0.51
C ALA A 58 4.37 6.60 -1.10
N LYS A 59 5.21 5.88 -0.38
CA LYS A 59 5.52 4.48 -0.67
C LYS A 59 5.69 3.71 0.62
N GLY A 60 5.50 2.41 0.56
CA GLY A 60 5.70 1.58 1.73
C GLY A 60 5.69 0.10 1.43
N VAL A 61 5.79 -0.64 2.52
CA VAL A 61 5.90 -2.08 2.55
C VAL A 61 4.93 -2.62 3.58
N LEU A 62 4.16 -3.63 3.18
CA LEU A 62 3.35 -4.44 4.06
C LEU A 62 3.96 -5.82 4.14
N GLN A 63 3.91 -6.41 5.33
CA GLN A 63 4.16 -7.82 5.52
C GLN A 63 2.81 -8.55 5.59
N LEU A 64 2.77 -9.69 4.91
CA LEU A 64 1.74 -10.69 5.09
C LEU A 64 2.18 -11.48 6.32
N ASP A 65 1.49 -11.33 7.44
CA ASP A 65 1.74 -12.18 8.58
C ASP A 65 1.26 -13.60 8.18
N SER A 66 2.21 -14.51 8.03
CA SER A 66 1.91 -15.93 7.86
C SER A 66 1.19 -16.41 9.12
N LEU A 67 0.00 -17.01 8.94
CA LEU A 67 -0.64 -17.87 9.94
C LEU A 67 0.35 -18.90 10.48
#